data_AF-A0A161S3M4-F1
#
_entry.id   AF-A0A161S3M4-F1
#
_cell.length_a   1.000
_cell.length_b   1.000
_cell.length_c   1.000
_cell.angle_alpha   90.00
_cell.angle_beta   90.00
_cell.angle_gamma   90.00
#
_symmetry.space_group_name_H-M   'P 1'
#
loop_
_entity.id
_entity.type
_entity.pdbx_description
1 polymer ?
#
loop_
_entity_poly.entity_id
_entity_poly.type
_entity_poly.pdbx_seq_one_letter_code
_entity_poly.pdbx_strand_id
1 'polypeptide(L)' 'MYPFDRFEIGLPDRQADYPTQVADCAYVRCANPIYAGEPNWYYYGEWFCSSLCIAKYLGADKRCAN' A
#
# COMPACT_ATOMS: atom_id res chain seq x y z
N MET A 1 -0.95 -28.57 43.45
CA MET A 1 -1.39 -29.18 42.18
C MET A 1 -1.46 -28.04 41.17
N TYR A 2 -0.57 -28.05 40.17
CA TYR A 2 -0.29 -26.89 39.33
C TYR A 2 -1.41 -26.63 38.32
N PRO A 3 -1.95 -25.40 38.23
CA PRO A 3 -2.78 -25.00 37.10
C PRO A 3 -1.82 -24.53 36.00
N PHE A 4 -1.61 -25.35 34.98
CA PHE A 4 -0.91 -24.93 33.76
C PHE A 4 -1.84 -25.08 32.57
N ASP A 5 -2.79 -24.15 32.45
CA ASP A 5 -3.39 -23.86 31.14
C ASP A 5 -2.38 -23.08 30.31
N ARG A 6 -1.39 -23.80 29.78
CA ARG A 6 -0.31 -23.26 28.94
C ARG A 6 -0.80 -22.73 27.58
N PHE A 7 -2.08 -22.84 27.30
CA PHE A 7 -2.69 -22.53 26.01
C PHE A 7 -3.69 -21.36 26.05
N GLU A 8 -3.96 -20.74 27.20
CA GLU A 8 -5.03 -19.73 27.31
C GLU A 8 -4.75 -18.38 26.64
N ILE A 9 -3.52 -18.11 26.20
CA ILE A 9 -3.21 -16.90 25.44
C ILE A 9 -2.41 -17.29 24.20
N GLY A 10 -3.13 -17.61 23.13
CA GLY A 10 -2.54 -17.63 21.80
C GLY A 10 -1.88 -16.28 21.54
N LEU A 11 -0.65 -16.28 20.99
CA LEU A 11 -0.02 -15.05 20.54
C LEU A 11 -0.99 -14.30 19.61
N PRO A 12 -1.11 -12.97 19.71
CA PRO A 12 -1.96 -12.22 18.81
C PRO A 12 -1.59 -12.60 17.38
N ASP A 13 -2.59 -13.05 16.64
CA ASP A 13 -2.41 -13.42 15.24
C ASP A 13 -2.01 -12.16 14.47
N ARG A 14 -0.72 -12.06 14.11
CA ARG A 14 -0.20 -10.93 13.33
C ARG A 14 -0.76 -10.92 11.90
N GLN A 15 -1.43 -11.98 11.45
CA GLN A 15 -2.19 -12.00 10.20
C GLN A 15 -3.61 -11.44 10.36
N ALA A 16 -4.08 -11.17 11.58
CA ALA A 16 -5.35 -10.50 11.84
C ALA A 16 -5.25 -8.96 11.74
N ASP A 17 -4.04 -8.41 11.59
CA ASP A 17 -3.87 -6.97 11.37
C ASP A 17 -4.35 -6.62 9.96
N TYR A 18 -5.45 -5.88 9.88
CA TYR A 18 -5.96 -5.34 8.63
C TYR A 18 -4.88 -4.46 7.95
N PRO A 19 -4.75 -4.51 6.62
CA PRO A 19 -3.78 -3.68 5.92
C PRO A 19 -4.03 -2.21 6.24
N THR A 20 -3.01 -1.54 6.77
CA THR A 20 -3.09 -0.13 7.15
C THR A 20 -2.95 0.72 5.90
N GLN A 21 -4.02 1.40 5.48
CA GLN A 21 -3.96 2.35 4.39
C GLN A 21 -3.13 3.57 4.81
N VAL A 22 -2.21 4.00 3.95
CA VAL A 22 -1.31 5.13 4.21
C VAL A 22 -1.63 6.35 3.35
N ALA A 23 -2.19 6.15 2.15
CA ALA A 23 -2.54 7.22 1.22
C ALA A 23 -3.53 6.72 0.17
N ASP A 24 -3.99 7.64 -0.68
CA ASP A 24 -4.55 7.33 -2.00
C ASP A 24 -3.55 7.70 -3.09
N CYS A 25 -3.62 7.05 -4.25
CA CYS A 25 -2.81 7.40 -5.41
C CYS A 25 -3.08 8.86 -5.84
N ALA A 26 -2.04 9.69 -5.88
CA ALA A 26 -2.13 11.11 -6.19
C ALA A 26 -2.57 11.43 -7.63
N TYR A 27 -2.54 10.44 -8.54
CA TYR A 27 -3.19 10.60 -9.83
C TYR A 27 -4.71 10.50 -9.67
N VAL A 28 -5.38 11.67 -9.67
CA VAL A 28 -6.82 11.83 -9.37
C VAL A 28 -7.78 10.95 -10.16
N ARG A 29 -7.40 10.48 -11.35
CA ARG A 29 -8.25 9.54 -12.13
C ARG A 29 -8.11 8.09 -11.70
N CYS A 30 -7.08 7.76 -10.92
CA CYS A 30 -6.88 6.43 -10.34
C CYS A 30 -7.43 6.38 -8.91
N ALA A 31 -6.94 7.22 -8.00
CA ALA A 31 -7.37 7.29 -6.60
C ALA A 31 -7.44 5.94 -5.85
N ASN A 32 -6.62 4.95 -6.25
CA ASN A 32 -6.56 3.67 -5.55
C ASN A 32 -5.95 3.85 -4.16
N PRO A 33 -6.45 3.15 -3.13
CA PRO A 33 -5.82 3.13 -1.82
C PRO A 33 -4.43 2.48 -1.90
N ILE A 34 -3.51 2.98 -1.09
CA ILE A 34 -2.14 2.49 -0.96
C ILE A 34 -1.96 2.01 0.47
N TYR A 35 -1.51 0.76 0.63
CA TYR A 35 -1.35 0.14 1.94
C TYR A 35 0.11 0.04 2.38
N ALA A 36 0.34 0.09 3.68
CA ALA A 36 1.65 -0.10 4.27
C ALA A 36 2.23 -1.47 3.90
N GLY A 37 3.51 -1.49 3.51
CA GLY A 37 4.22 -2.72 3.13
C GLY A 37 4.09 -3.11 1.65
N GLU A 38 3.23 -2.44 0.88
CA GLU A 38 3.13 -2.65 -0.56
C GLU A 38 4.20 -1.85 -1.33
N PRO A 39 4.79 -2.43 -2.40
CA PRO A 39 5.70 -1.70 -3.27
C PRO A 39 4.96 -0.63 -4.06
N ASN A 40 5.19 0.63 -3.71
CA ASN A 40 4.59 1.80 -4.35
C ASN A 40 5.66 2.83 -4.70
N TRP A 41 5.28 3.87 -5.43
CA TRP A 41 6.19 4.93 -5.84
C TRP A 41 5.94 6.20 -5.03
N TYR A 42 7.01 6.87 -4.61
CA TYR A 42 6.96 8.15 -3.92
C TYR A 42 7.68 9.22 -4.74
N TYR A 43 7.01 10.33 -5.03
CA TYR A 43 7.55 11.42 -5.85
C TYR A 43 7.06 12.77 -5.33
N TYR A 44 8.00 13.65 -4.94
CA TYR A 44 7.73 15.02 -4.49
C TYR A 44 6.63 15.16 -3.41
N GLY A 45 6.61 14.28 -2.41
CA GLY A 45 5.62 14.35 -1.33
C GLY A 45 4.41 13.44 -1.54
N GLU A 46 4.22 12.92 -2.75
CA GLU A 46 3.01 12.22 -3.16
C GLU A 46 3.25 10.72 -3.39
N TRP A 47 2.21 9.91 -3.16
CA TRP A 47 2.23 8.46 -3.36
C TRP A 47 1.51 8.03 -4.63
N PHE A 48 2.04 7.01 -5.33
CA PHE A 48 1.48 6.51 -6.57
C PHE A 48 1.51 4.97 -6.62
N CYS A 49 0.40 4.38 -7.04
CA CYS A 49 0.25 2.93 -7.14
C CYS A 49 1.03 2.29 -8.31
N SER A 50 1.47 3.08 -9.29
CA SER A 50 2.20 2.58 -10.46
C SER A 50 3.03 3.65 -11.16
N SER A 51 4.03 3.21 -11.93
CA SER A 51 4.84 4.08 -12.79
C SER A 51 4.01 4.79 -13.86
N LEU A 52 2.93 4.15 -14.36
CA LEU A 52 1.98 4.78 -15.28
C LEU A 52 1.24 5.95 -14.63
N CYS A 53 0.84 5.82 -13.36
CA CYS A 53 0.17 6.90 -12.63
C CYS A 53 1.11 8.09 -12.42
N ILE A 54 2.38 7.87 -12.11
CA ILE A 54 3.38 8.95 -12.07
C ILE A 54 3.51 9.60 -13.44
N ALA A 55 3.72 8.81 -14.50
CA ALA A 55 3.89 9.35 -15.84
C ALA A 55 2.69 10.23 -16.24
N LYS A 56 1.46 9.78 -15.97
CA LYS A 56 0.24 10.55 -16.25
C LYS A 56 0.08 11.77 -15.37
N TYR A 57 0.42 11.69 -14.08
CA TYR A 57 0.46 12.83 -13.18
C TYR A 57 1.44 13.92 -13.67
N LEU A 58 2.58 13.50 -14.22
CA LEU A 58 3.58 14.39 -14.83
C LEU A 58 3.20 14.88 -16.24
N GLY A 59 2.01 14.56 -16.73
CA GLY A 59 1.53 14.98 -18.05
C GLY A 59 2.14 14.22 -19.23
N ALA A 60 2.75 13.05 -18.99
CA ALA A 60 3.32 12.23 -20.06
C ALA A 60 2.23 11.43 -20.81
N ASP A 61 2.42 11.34 -22.13
CA ASP A 61 1.64 10.47 -23.00
C ASP A 61 2.53 9.43 -23.66
N LYS A 62 2.07 8.18 -23.65
CA LYS A 62 2.74 7.09 -24.36
C LYS A 62 2.59 7.32 -25.87
N ARG A 63 3.72 7.41 -26.58
CA ARG A 63 3.78 7.53 -28.05
C ARG A 63 4.75 6.49 -28.61
N CYS A 64 4.53 6.10 -29.85
CA CYS A 64 5.52 5.34 -30.62
C CYS A 64 6.54 6.31 -31.21
N ALA A 65 7.82 5.93 -31.19
CA ALA A 65 8.85 6.64 -31.94
C ALA A 65 8.70 6.28 -33.42
N ASN A 66 8.69 7.30 -34.28
CA ASN A 66 8.63 7.16 -35.73
C ASN A 66 9.96 7.61 -36.34
#